data_AF-A0A412PIR8-F1
#
_entry.id   AF-A0A412PIR8-F1
#
_cell.length_a   1.000
_cell.length_b   1.000
_cell.length_c   1.000
_cell.angle_alpha   90.00
_cell.angle_beta   90.00
_cell.angle_gamma   90.00
#
_symmetry.space_group_name_H-M   'P 1'
#
loop_
_entity.id
_entity.type
_entity.pdbx_description
1 polymer ?
#
loop_
_entity_poly.entity_id
_entity_poly.type
_entity_poly.pdbx_seq_one_letter_code
_entity_poly.pdbx_strand_id
1 'polypeptide(L)'
;MKNLLKAAMVALLLTPLVGCGSKGSEKQGSNTAETHGKTYNVAYLVNGNLGDKSFFDSAAAGLQTLEKDGRITLKTIEMGGTDADKPRWLQTLYEVSDLGEYDLIICGTYQMPDFLKEVATKYPDQKYAIFDDNTYAGENKNVLNLTYKQNELGYIIGTLAASMTTDTSVERINPEKVIGFVGGIDSPVINDFLYGYITGAQNVDPEIKIDTRYTNDYVDTAIAKEYGLSMISDNKADIIWGVAGNAGNGAAEAALEKNTAWFIGVDSDQEATFSPDLAAITLTSGLKNVGNSLIWVFDEWDAGREHWGTEVTLGLKENGVGVVTDKNFDKYASQATKDKVNEAIQAILDGKVEVPTALGNTSKDLETLREKVRP
;
A
#
# COMPACT_ATOMS: atom_id res chain seq x y z
N MET A 1 54.61 28.62 36.95
CA MET A 1 53.56 29.10 36.02
C MET A 1 52.44 28.08 36.00
N LYS A 2 51.23 28.51 36.37
CA LYS A 2 49.92 27.83 36.26
C LYS A 2 49.66 26.62 37.19
N ASN A 3 49.24 26.97 38.41
CA ASN A 3 48.26 26.38 39.36
C ASN A 3 47.71 24.97 39.01
N LEU A 4 47.89 23.87 39.75
CA LEU A 4 47.65 23.53 41.18
C LEU A 4 46.22 23.82 41.68
N LEU A 5 45.40 22.77 41.85
CA LEU A 5 44.93 22.28 43.15
C LEU A 5 44.11 20.98 42.98
N LYS A 6 44.65 19.86 43.48
CA LYS A 6 43.87 18.68 43.91
C LYS A 6 43.90 18.72 45.44
N ALA A 7 42.75 18.65 46.10
CA ALA A 7 42.67 18.46 47.54
C ALA A 7 41.56 17.45 47.86
N ALA A 8 41.88 16.54 48.77
CA ALA A 8 41.14 15.37 49.18
C ALA A 8 40.45 15.57 50.55
N MET A 9 39.74 14.52 50.99
CA MET A 9 39.21 14.23 52.34
C MET A 9 37.94 15.01 52.73
N VAL A 10 36.89 14.42 53.33
CA VAL A 10 36.87 13.52 54.50
C VAL A 10 35.65 12.57 54.46
N ALA A 11 35.84 11.37 55.00
CA ALA A 11 34.84 10.31 55.22
C ALA A 11 33.85 10.63 56.36
N LEU A 12 32.63 10.10 56.27
CA LEU A 12 31.84 9.74 57.46
C LEU A 12 31.15 8.39 57.24
N LEU A 13 31.67 7.37 57.92
CA LEU A 13 31.05 6.06 58.15
C LEU A 13 30.06 6.19 59.30
N LEU A 14 28.85 5.64 59.15
CA LEU A 14 27.98 5.21 60.24
C LEU A 14 27.05 4.11 59.71
N THR A 15 27.40 2.85 59.97
CA THR A 15 26.44 1.74 60.09
C THR A 15 26.10 1.57 61.57
N PRO A 16 24.88 1.13 61.90
CA PRO A 16 24.79 -0.27 62.35
C PRO A 16 23.48 -1.02 62.02
N LEU A 17 23.67 -2.34 61.90
CA LEU A 17 22.85 -3.47 62.37
C LEU A 17 21.39 -3.72 61.91
N VAL A 18 21.24 -4.84 61.18
CA VAL A 18 20.36 -6.02 61.41
C VAL A 18 18.87 -5.81 61.70
N GLY A 19 18.03 -6.43 60.85
CA GLY A 19 16.67 -6.84 61.21
C GLY A 19 15.98 -7.68 60.13
N CYS A 20 16.09 -9.01 60.19
CA CYS A 20 15.15 -9.91 59.52
C CYS A 20 13.80 -9.85 60.25
N GLY A 21 12.71 -9.64 59.52
CA GLY A 21 11.35 -9.70 60.06
C GLY A 21 10.30 -9.79 58.97
N SER A 22 9.68 -10.95 58.83
CA SER A 22 8.54 -11.24 57.95
C SER A 22 7.26 -10.52 58.38
N LYS A 23 6.50 -9.94 57.43
CA LYS A 23 5.02 -10.00 57.28
C LYS A 23 4.50 -8.78 56.53
N GLY A 24 3.54 -9.02 55.63
CA GLY A 24 2.49 -8.04 55.31
C GLY A 24 2.40 -7.67 53.84
N SER A 25 1.56 -8.41 53.12
CA SER A 25 1.13 -8.09 51.76
C SER A 25 0.35 -6.77 51.74
N GLU A 26 0.81 -5.80 50.94
CA GLU A 26 -0.06 -4.77 50.37
C GLU A 26 0.11 -4.80 48.85
N LYS A 27 -0.95 -5.25 48.17
CA LYS A 27 -1.11 -5.15 46.72
C LYS A 27 -1.23 -3.67 46.38
N GLN A 28 -0.13 -3.07 45.94
CA GLN A 28 -0.17 -1.78 45.29
C GLN A 28 -0.68 -2.01 43.86
N GLY A 29 -1.94 -1.64 43.63
CA GLY A 29 -2.53 -1.57 42.31
C GLY A 29 -1.71 -0.62 41.46
N SER A 30 -1.04 -1.19 40.46
CA SER A 30 -0.47 -0.45 39.34
C SER A 30 -1.63 0.13 38.53
N ASN A 31 -2.08 1.33 38.89
CA ASN A 31 -2.71 2.23 37.92
C ASN A 31 -1.60 2.68 36.97
N THR A 32 -1.30 1.86 35.97
CA THR A 32 -0.83 2.37 34.69
C THR A 32 -2.01 3.15 34.11
N ALA A 33 -2.05 4.45 34.40
CA ALA A 33 -2.82 5.37 33.59
C ALA A 33 -2.20 5.30 32.20
N GLU A 34 -2.82 4.54 31.31
CA GLU A 34 -2.56 4.60 29.89
C GLU A 34 -2.81 6.06 29.47
N THR A 35 -1.74 6.74 29.09
CA THR A 35 -1.84 8.01 28.37
C THR A 35 -2.35 7.70 26.97
N HIS A 36 -3.64 7.40 26.84
CA HIS A 36 -4.30 7.51 25.55
C HIS A 36 -4.36 9.00 25.21
N GLY A 37 -3.84 9.35 24.04
CA GLY A 37 -3.93 10.70 23.47
C GLY A 37 -5.38 11.11 23.20
N LYS A 38 -5.56 12.20 22.45
CA LYS A 38 -6.90 12.60 21.98
C LYS A 38 -7.52 11.45 21.18
N THR A 39 -8.77 11.07 21.49
CA THR A 39 -9.54 10.20 20.60
C THR A 39 -10.20 11.05 19.52
N TYR A 40 -9.91 10.77 18.25
CA TYR A 40 -10.46 11.52 17.10
C TYR A 40 -11.72 10.86 16.55
N ASN A 41 -12.72 11.65 16.16
CA ASN A 41 -13.88 11.12 15.45
C ASN A 41 -13.63 11.13 13.93
N VAL A 42 -13.70 9.96 13.28
CA VAL A 42 -13.24 9.77 11.90
C VAL A 42 -14.34 9.16 11.04
N ALA A 43 -14.58 9.75 9.87
CA ALA A 43 -15.39 9.14 8.82
C ALA A 43 -14.48 8.61 7.72
N TYR A 44 -14.66 7.35 7.33
CA TYR A 44 -14.04 6.76 6.14
C TYR A 44 -15.10 6.52 5.07
N LEU A 45 -14.98 7.26 3.97
CA LEU A 45 -15.90 7.21 2.83
C LEU A 45 -15.26 6.37 1.73
N VAL A 46 -15.83 5.20 1.48
CA VAL A 46 -15.33 4.25 0.49
C VAL A 46 -16.09 4.47 -0.82
N ASN A 47 -15.43 5.01 -1.85
CA ASN A 47 -15.96 5.12 -3.23
C ASN A 47 -15.91 3.75 -3.94
N GLY A 48 -16.37 2.72 -3.24
CA GLY A 48 -16.28 1.32 -3.55
C GLY A 48 -17.00 0.53 -2.47
N ASN A 49 -16.59 -0.72 -2.31
CA ASN A 49 -17.01 -1.57 -1.20
C ASN A 49 -15.77 -2.20 -0.56
N LEU A 50 -15.86 -2.50 0.73
CA LEU A 50 -14.90 -3.36 1.42
C LEU A 50 -15.05 -4.81 0.95
N GLY A 51 -14.06 -5.63 1.28
CA GLY A 51 -13.96 -7.01 0.81
C GLY A 51 -13.21 -7.16 -0.51
N ASP A 52 -12.63 -6.09 -1.04
CA ASP A 52 -11.81 -6.08 -2.25
C ASP A 52 -10.48 -6.84 -2.08
N LYS A 53 -10.10 -7.18 -0.84
CA LYS A 53 -8.86 -7.87 -0.47
C LYS A 53 -7.60 -7.09 -0.85
N SER A 54 -7.74 -5.80 -1.17
CA SER A 54 -6.72 -5.01 -1.86
C SER A 54 -6.65 -3.60 -1.24
N PHE A 55 -7.23 -2.61 -1.90
CA PHE A 55 -6.96 -1.20 -1.66
C PHE A 55 -7.80 -0.63 -0.51
N PHE A 56 -9.11 -0.83 -0.59
CA PHE A 56 -10.04 -0.32 0.42
C PHE A 56 -9.94 -1.10 1.72
N ASP A 57 -9.70 -2.41 1.65
CA ASP A 57 -9.44 -3.25 2.82
C ASP A 57 -8.12 -2.86 3.51
N SER A 58 -7.09 -2.44 2.77
CA SER A 58 -5.83 -1.90 3.35
C SER A 58 -6.10 -0.67 4.21
N ALA A 59 -6.82 0.32 3.66
CA ALA A 59 -7.21 1.52 4.39
C ALA A 59 -8.05 1.19 5.64
N ALA A 60 -9.05 0.32 5.48
CA ALA A 60 -9.91 -0.11 6.58
C ALA A 60 -9.12 -0.81 7.70
N ALA A 61 -8.16 -1.68 7.35
CA ALA A 61 -7.34 -2.38 8.34
C ALA A 61 -6.49 -1.42 9.20
N GLY A 62 -5.92 -0.38 8.59
CA GLY A 62 -5.18 0.67 9.32
C GLY A 62 -6.08 1.44 10.28
N LEU A 63 -7.25 1.88 9.81
CA LEU A 63 -8.21 2.62 10.63
C LEU A 63 -8.81 1.76 11.76
N GLN A 64 -9.09 0.48 11.50
CA GLN A 64 -9.53 -0.45 12.54
C GLN A 64 -8.45 -0.72 13.60
N THR A 65 -7.17 -0.66 13.23
CA THR A 65 -6.06 -0.74 14.20
C THR A 65 -6.10 0.47 15.13
N LEU A 66 -6.20 1.67 14.58
CA LEU A 66 -6.35 2.91 15.36
C LEU A 66 -7.59 2.90 16.27
N GLU A 67 -8.71 2.35 15.79
CA GLU A 67 -9.94 2.23 16.59
C GLU A 67 -9.76 1.26 17.76
N LYS A 68 -9.15 0.09 17.52
CA LYS A 68 -8.84 -0.89 18.58
C LYS A 68 -7.88 -0.33 19.63
N ASP A 69 -6.95 0.52 19.21
CA ASP A 69 -6.00 1.21 20.09
C ASP A 69 -6.64 2.40 20.84
N GLY A 70 -7.94 2.65 20.65
CA GLY A 70 -8.68 3.73 21.31
C GLY A 70 -8.32 5.15 20.82
N ARG A 71 -7.59 5.25 19.70
CA ARG A 71 -7.13 6.52 19.12
C ARG A 71 -8.19 7.19 18.27
N ILE A 72 -9.12 6.42 17.70
CA ILE A 72 -10.24 6.97 16.91
C ILE A 72 -11.56 6.30 17.27
N THR A 73 -12.66 7.00 17.02
CA THR A 73 -13.98 6.38 16.76
C THR A 73 -14.22 6.40 15.25
N LEU A 74 -14.57 5.26 14.65
CA LEU A 74 -14.65 5.13 13.21
C LEU A 74 -16.08 4.96 12.70
N LYS A 75 -16.49 5.81 11.75
CA LYS A 75 -17.67 5.59 10.91
C LYS A 75 -17.22 5.26 9.49
N THR A 76 -17.43 4.02 9.06
CA THR A 76 -17.21 3.64 7.65
C THR A 76 -18.51 3.70 6.87
N ILE A 77 -18.46 4.25 5.65
CA ILE A 77 -19.60 4.35 4.73
C ILE A 77 -19.16 3.84 3.34
N GLU A 78 -19.69 2.69 2.94
CA GLU A 78 -19.53 2.14 1.60
C GLU A 78 -20.51 2.79 0.64
N MET A 79 -19.99 3.40 -0.43
CA MET A 79 -20.77 4.22 -1.34
C MET A 79 -20.97 3.57 -2.71
N GLY A 80 -20.41 2.38 -2.96
CA GLY A 80 -20.42 1.72 -4.27
C GLY A 80 -19.30 2.24 -5.18
N GLY A 81 -18.89 1.44 -6.16
CA GLY A 81 -17.69 1.67 -6.98
C GLY A 81 -17.95 1.95 -8.45
N THR A 82 -19.22 2.10 -8.86
CA THR A 82 -19.59 2.27 -10.27
C THR A 82 -19.88 3.72 -10.63
N ASP A 83 -19.93 4.03 -11.93
CA ASP A 83 -20.32 5.36 -12.40
C ASP A 83 -21.72 5.79 -11.94
N ALA A 84 -22.64 4.83 -11.73
CA ALA A 84 -23.97 5.10 -11.24
C ALA A 84 -23.98 5.57 -9.77
N ASP A 85 -22.91 5.28 -9.03
CA ASP A 85 -22.76 5.62 -7.61
C ASP A 85 -22.16 7.02 -7.38
N LYS A 86 -21.57 7.64 -8.42
CA LYS A 86 -20.96 8.99 -8.34
C LYS A 86 -21.84 10.06 -7.66
N PRO A 87 -23.16 10.16 -7.94
CA PRO A 87 -24.03 11.11 -7.23
C PRO A 87 -24.06 10.86 -5.72
N ARG A 88 -24.02 9.59 -5.29
CA ARG A 88 -23.99 9.21 -3.87
C ARG A 88 -22.67 9.63 -3.22
N TRP A 89 -21.54 9.53 -3.92
CA TRP A 89 -20.24 9.96 -3.38
C TRP A 89 -20.24 11.43 -2.98
N LEU A 90 -20.71 12.30 -3.88
CA LEU A 90 -20.82 13.74 -3.61
C LEU A 90 -21.83 14.03 -2.50
N GLN A 91 -23.01 13.39 -2.55
CA GLN A 91 -24.04 13.56 -1.53
C GLN A 91 -23.52 13.18 -0.14
N THR A 92 -22.85 12.03 0.00
CA THR A 92 -22.32 11.57 1.29
C THR A 92 -21.20 12.48 1.80
N LEU A 93 -20.33 13.01 0.94
CA LEU A 93 -19.34 14.02 1.35
C LEU A 93 -20.01 15.26 1.96
N TYR A 94 -21.08 15.77 1.33
CA TYR A 94 -21.86 16.88 1.88
C TYR A 94 -22.50 16.51 3.22
N GLU A 95 -23.21 15.39 3.28
CA GLU A 95 -23.91 14.92 4.49
C GLU A 95 -22.96 14.79 5.68
N VAL A 96 -21.81 14.14 5.49
CA VAL A 96 -20.83 13.90 6.56
C VAL A 96 -20.15 15.20 7.00
N SER A 97 -19.91 16.12 6.06
CA SER A 97 -19.33 17.45 6.38
C SER A 97 -20.33 18.35 7.12
N ASP A 98 -21.61 18.31 6.75
CA ASP A 98 -22.68 19.09 7.39
C ASP A 98 -22.93 18.68 8.85
N LEU A 99 -22.61 17.44 9.24
CA LEU A 99 -22.74 16.99 10.63
C LEU A 99 -21.78 17.75 11.56
N GLY A 100 -20.60 18.16 11.09
CA GLY A 100 -19.62 18.91 11.87
C GLY A 100 -19.06 18.15 13.09
N GLU A 101 -19.24 16.83 13.15
CA GLU A 101 -18.84 15.98 14.28
C GLU A 101 -17.52 15.25 14.08
N TYR A 102 -16.99 15.21 12.85
CA TYR A 102 -15.77 14.48 12.50
C TYR A 102 -14.53 15.37 12.57
N ASP A 103 -13.52 14.94 13.32
CA ASP A 103 -12.19 15.56 13.28
C ASP A 103 -11.53 15.37 11.91
N LEU A 104 -11.75 14.23 11.25
CA LEU A 104 -11.20 13.92 9.94
C LEU A 104 -12.18 13.11 9.08
N ILE A 105 -12.36 13.52 7.82
CA ILE A 105 -13.07 12.76 6.79
C ILE A 105 -12.04 12.24 5.80
N ILE A 106 -12.01 10.92 5.60
CA ILE A 106 -11.05 10.23 4.76
C ILE A 106 -11.78 9.69 3.54
N CYS A 107 -11.23 9.91 2.35
CA CYS A 107 -11.65 9.22 1.13
C CYS A 107 -10.43 8.83 0.28
N GLY A 108 -10.65 7.93 -0.67
CA GLY A 108 -9.86 7.79 -1.89
C GLY A 108 -10.87 7.73 -3.04
N THR A 109 -10.53 7.55 -4.32
CA THR A 109 -9.21 7.37 -4.96
C THR A 109 -9.06 8.44 -6.07
N TYR A 110 -8.32 8.19 -7.15
CA TYR A 110 -8.23 9.08 -8.33
C TYR A 110 -9.58 9.55 -8.91
N GLN A 111 -10.70 8.92 -8.54
CA GLN A 111 -12.06 9.28 -8.96
C GLN A 111 -12.73 10.34 -8.07
N MET A 112 -12.18 10.63 -6.88
CA MET A 112 -12.75 11.56 -5.91
C MET A 112 -12.29 13.03 -5.94
N PRO A 113 -11.21 13.47 -6.63
CA PRO A 113 -10.65 14.80 -6.42
C PRO A 113 -11.63 15.94 -6.71
N ASP A 114 -12.43 15.83 -7.78
CA ASP A 114 -13.41 16.87 -8.14
C ASP A 114 -14.48 17.05 -7.06
N PHE A 115 -15.04 15.92 -6.58
CA PHE A 115 -16.06 15.93 -5.52
C PHE A 115 -15.49 16.46 -4.21
N LEU A 116 -14.28 16.02 -3.84
CA LEU A 116 -13.65 16.47 -2.60
C LEU A 116 -13.29 17.96 -2.67
N LYS A 117 -12.74 18.45 -3.79
CA LYS A 117 -12.41 19.87 -3.96
C LYS A 117 -13.63 20.75 -3.75
N GLU A 118 -14.75 20.39 -4.37
CA GLU A 118 -16.00 21.13 -4.25
C GLU A 118 -16.43 21.25 -2.79
N VAL A 119 -16.49 20.12 -2.09
CA VAL A 119 -16.95 20.05 -0.70
C VAL A 119 -15.94 20.71 0.24
N ALA A 120 -14.65 20.38 0.15
CA ALA A 120 -13.62 20.94 1.01
C ALA A 120 -13.49 22.47 0.89
N THR A 121 -13.82 23.04 -0.27
CA THR A 121 -13.89 24.50 -0.47
C THR A 121 -15.07 25.13 0.29
N LYS A 122 -16.19 24.42 0.38
CA LYS A 122 -17.39 24.87 1.10
C LYS A 122 -17.27 24.71 2.62
N TYR A 123 -16.51 23.73 3.09
CA TYR A 123 -16.26 23.46 4.52
C TYR A 123 -14.78 23.64 4.86
N PRO A 124 -14.26 24.89 4.86
CA PRO A 124 -12.82 25.16 5.04
C PRO A 124 -12.29 24.77 6.43
N ASP A 125 -13.16 24.61 7.43
CA ASP A 125 -12.80 24.23 8.79
C ASP A 125 -12.77 22.70 9.01
N GLN A 126 -13.44 21.93 8.15
CA GLN A 126 -13.41 20.46 8.18
C GLN A 126 -12.09 19.96 7.61
N LYS A 127 -11.41 19.04 8.29
CA LYS A 127 -10.21 18.38 7.77
C LYS A 127 -10.57 17.17 6.92
N TYR A 128 -9.82 17.02 5.83
CA TYR A 128 -9.94 15.90 4.92
C TYR A 128 -8.57 15.27 4.66
N ALA A 129 -8.56 13.97 4.45
CA ALA A 129 -7.44 13.27 3.84
C ALA A 129 -7.93 12.52 2.61
N ILE A 130 -7.25 12.71 1.48
CA ILE A 130 -7.45 11.92 0.27
C ILE A 130 -6.21 11.08 0.01
N PHE A 131 -6.40 9.79 -0.21
CA PHE A 131 -5.33 8.92 -0.69
C PHE A 131 -5.48 8.62 -2.17
N ASP A 132 -4.34 8.43 -2.82
CA ASP A 132 -4.21 8.11 -4.25
C ASP A 132 -4.58 9.22 -5.23
N ASP A 133 -4.38 10.46 -4.81
CA ASP A 133 -4.61 11.63 -5.66
C ASP A 133 -3.80 12.84 -5.18
N ASN A 134 -3.30 13.62 -6.14
CA ASN A 134 -2.72 14.95 -5.92
C ASN A 134 -3.26 16.02 -6.89
N THR A 135 -4.37 15.76 -7.59
CA THR A 135 -4.90 16.63 -8.65
C THR A 135 -5.08 18.08 -8.18
N TYR A 136 -5.50 18.26 -6.92
CA TYR A 136 -5.75 19.57 -6.30
C TYR A 136 -4.91 19.83 -5.05
N ALA A 137 -3.76 19.15 -4.93
CA ALA A 137 -2.88 19.34 -3.79
C ALA A 137 -2.49 20.82 -3.62
N GLY A 138 -2.64 21.32 -2.40
CA GLY A 138 -2.35 22.72 -2.06
C GLY A 138 -3.42 23.75 -2.43
N GLU A 139 -4.47 23.38 -3.16
CA GLU A 139 -5.59 24.30 -3.43
C GLU A 139 -6.49 24.49 -2.19
N ASN A 140 -6.77 23.41 -1.46
CA ASN A 140 -7.55 23.43 -0.22
C ASN A 140 -6.63 23.25 1.00
N LYS A 141 -6.50 24.28 1.85
CA LYS A 141 -5.63 24.27 3.05
C LYS A 141 -6.02 23.25 4.12
N ASN A 142 -7.18 22.63 3.99
CA ASN A 142 -7.77 21.66 4.90
C ASN A 142 -7.73 20.23 4.37
N VAL A 143 -7.12 19.99 3.21
CA VAL A 143 -7.00 18.67 2.58
C VAL A 143 -5.54 18.20 2.64
N LEU A 144 -5.31 17.01 3.18
CA LEU A 144 -4.06 16.27 3.03
C LEU A 144 -4.17 15.34 1.81
N ASN A 145 -3.22 15.42 0.89
CA ASN A 145 -3.10 14.49 -0.24
C ASN A 145 -2.00 13.46 0.05
N LEU A 146 -2.34 12.17 0.01
CA LEU A 146 -1.39 11.06 0.11
C LEU A 146 -1.20 10.43 -1.28
N THR A 147 0.02 10.49 -1.80
CA THR A 147 0.40 9.83 -3.06
C THR A 147 1.44 8.75 -2.81
N TYR A 148 1.62 7.86 -3.79
CA TYR A 148 2.50 6.71 -3.66
C TYR A 148 3.44 6.61 -4.84
N LYS A 149 4.63 6.07 -4.60
CA LYS A 149 5.58 5.74 -5.67
C LYS A 149 5.33 4.33 -6.18
N GLN A 150 4.16 4.11 -6.79
CA GLN A 150 3.81 2.80 -7.32
C GLN A 150 4.69 2.35 -8.49
N ASN A 151 5.41 3.24 -9.14
CA ASN A 151 6.50 2.88 -10.05
C ASN A 151 7.67 2.15 -9.35
N GLU A 152 8.11 2.59 -8.16
CA GLU A 152 9.14 1.88 -7.38
C GLU A 152 8.67 0.45 -7.04
N LEU A 153 7.40 0.32 -6.65
CA LEU A 153 6.73 -0.96 -6.44
C LEU A 153 6.71 -1.82 -7.71
N GLY A 154 6.25 -1.24 -8.82
CA GLY A 154 6.22 -1.91 -10.12
C GLY A 154 7.59 -2.41 -10.53
N TYR A 155 8.65 -1.64 -10.31
CA TYR A 155 10.02 -2.04 -10.63
C TYR A 155 10.45 -3.29 -9.87
N ILE A 156 10.13 -3.37 -8.58
CA ILE A 156 10.43 -4.55 -7.75
C ILE A 156 9.65 -5.76 -8.24
N ILE A 157 8.34 -5.60 -8.47
CA ILE A 157 7.48 -6.70 -8.92
C ILE A 157 7.87 -7.15 -10.34
N GLY A 158 8.27 -6.24 -11.21
CA GLY A 158 8.78 -6.55 -12.55
C GLY A 158 10.09 -7.32 -12.49
N THR A 159 11.02 -6.90 -11.62
CA THR A 159 12.28 -7.62 -11.37
C THR A 159 12.04 -9.03 -10.85
N LEU A 160 11.09 -9.17 -9.91
CA LEU A 160 10.68 -10.45 -9.35
C LEU A 160 10.07 -11.36 -10.41
N ALA A 161 9.04 -10.89 -11.12
CA ALA A 161 8.34 -11.65 -12.15
C ALA A 161 9.30 -12.10 -13.25
N ALA A 162 10.18 -11.20 -13.69
CA ALA A 162 11.22 -11.51 -14.66
C ALA A 162 12.20 -12.58 -14.19
N SER A 163 12.68 -12.47 -12.95
CA SER A 163 13.60 -13.45 -12.38
C SER A 163 12.94 -14.82 -12.26
N MET A 164 11.67 -14.85 -11.86
CA MET A 164 10.88 -16.08 -11.75
C MET A 164 10.61 -16.73 -13.12
N THR A 165 10.10 -16.00 -14.12
CA THR A 165 9.76 -16.56 -15.45
C THR A 165 11.00 -17.10 -16.17
N THR A 166 12.20 -16.59 -15.85
CA THR A 166 13.46 -17.13 -16.41
C THR A 166 13.97 -18.39 -15.71
N ASP A 167 13.40 -18.78 -14.57
CA ASP A 167 13.82 -19.92 -13.76
C ASP A 167 12.86 -21.10 -13.93
N THR A 168 13.01 -21.84 -15.02
CA THR A 168 12.20 -23.04 -15.33
C THR A 168 12.35 -24.20 -14.33
N SER A 169 13.20 -24.06 -13.30
CA SER A 169 13.25 -25.01 -12.19
C SER A 169 12.15 -24.78 -11.14
N VAL A 170 11.50 -23.62 -11.17
CA VAL A 170 10.41 -23.25 -10.28
C VAL A 170 9.08 -23.82 -10.80
N GLU A 171 8.21 -24.27 -9.88
CA GLU A 171 6.89 -24.78 -10.22
C GLU A 171 6.08 -23.73 -11.01
N ARG A 172 5.23 -24.17 -11.96
CA ARG A 172 4.37 -23.32 -12.80
C ARG A 172 5.09 -22.34 -13.73
N ILE A 173 6.42 -22.37 -13.81
CA ILE A 173 7.19 -21.57 -14.78
C ILE A 173 7.40 -22.39 -16.06
N ASN A 174 7.21 -21.74 -17.21
CA ASN A 174 7.35 -22.37 -18.52
C ASN A 174 8.50 -21.67 -19.31
N PRO A 175 8.95 -22.21 -20.46
CA PRO A 175 10.10 -21.65 -21.18
C PRO A 175 9.79 -20.35 -21.95
N GLU A 176 8.51 -20.01 -22.13
CA GLU A 176 8.08 -18.79 -22.79
C GLU A 176 8.15 -17.64 -21.76
N LYS A 177 9.15 -16.76 -21.90
CA LYS A 177 9.42 -15.63 -20.99
C LYS A 177 8.34 -14.53 -21.07
N VAL A 178 7.08 -14.90 -20.84
CA VAL A 178 5.90 -14.04 -20.95
C VAL A 178 5.26 -13.90 -19.58
N ILE A 179 5.04 -12.67 -19.16
CA ILE A 179 4.35 -12.33 -17.92
C ILE A 179 3.11 -11.48 -18.23
N GLY A 180 2.12 -11.49 -17.35
CA GLY A 180 0.85 -10.81 -17.51
C GLY A 180 0.70 -9.63 -16.55
N PHE A 181 -0.03 -8.62 -17.00
CA PHE A 181 -0.49 -7.48 -16.20
C PHE A 181 -1.97 -7.23 -16.48
N VAL A 182 -2.79 -7.36 -15.44
CA VAL A 182 -4.22 -7.01 -15.50
C VAL A 182 -4.43 -5.74 -14.70
N GLY A 183 -4.56 -4.62 -15.41
CA GLY A 183 -4.86 -3.31 -14.84
C GLY A 183 -6.37 -3.07 -14.70
N GLY A 184 -6.76 -2.19 -13.78
CA GLY A 184 -8.14 -1.71 -13.65
C GLY A 184 -8.52 -0.76 -14.77
N ILE A 185 -8.59 0.54 -14.45
CA ILE A 185 -8.84 1.60 -15.44
C ILE A 185 -7.51 2.14 -15.97
N ASP A 186 -7.40 2.29 -17.30
CA ASP A 186 -6.28 2.96 -17.95
C ASP A 186 -6.21 4.42 -17.48
N SER A 187 -5.30 4.67 -16.54
CA SER A 187 -5.19 5.90 -15.78
C SER A 187 -3.73 6.14 -15.41
N PRO A 188 -3.33 7.39 -15.13
CA PRO A 188 -1.95 7.70 -14.76
C PRO A 188 -1.41 6.82 -13.62
N VAL A 189 -2.22 6.52 -12.60
CA VAL A 189 -1.82 5.69 -11.45
C VAL A 189 -1.51 4.25 -11.88
N ILE A 190 -2.44 3.57 -12.58
CA ILE A 190 -2.22 2.20 -13.04
C ILE A 190 -1.07 2.13 -14.06
N ASN A 191 -0.90 3.18 -14.83
CA ASN A 191 0.16 3.32 -15.81
C ASN A 191 1.53 3.48 -15.15
N ASP A 192 1.58 4.07 -13.96
CA ASP A 192 2.79 4.21 -13.16
C ASP A 192 3.26 2.86 -12.58
N PHE A 193 2.33 2.04 -12.09
CA PHE A 193 2.62 0.63 -11.74
C PHE A 193 3.22 -0.13 -12.92
N LEU A 194 2.57 -0.04 -14.09
CA LEU A 194 3.01 -0.77 -15.29
C LEU A 194 4.36 -0.27 -15.82
N TYR A 195 4.63 1.05 -15.75
CA TYR A 195 5.94 1.59 -16.15
C TYR A 195 7.06 0.96 -15.32
N GLY A 196 6.88 0.93 -14.00
CA GLY A 196 7.79 0.21 -13.09
C GLY A 196 7.92 -1.26 -13.49
N TYR A 197 6.79 -1.95 -13.70
CA TYR A 197 6.77 -3.37 -14.05
C TYR A 197 7.60 -3.69 -15.30
N ILE A 198 7.39 -2.92 -16.37
CA ILE A 198 8.11 -3.12 -17.63
C ILE A 198 9.60 -2.84 -17.44
N THR A 199 9.95 -1.73 -16.80
CA THR A 199 11.36 -1.35 -16.63
C THR A 199 12.13 -2.29 -15.71
N GLY A 200 11.51 -2.76 -14.63
CA GLY A 200 12.08 -3.77 -13.75
C GLY A 200 12.30 -5.10 -14.47
N ALA A 201 11.30 -5.55 -15.23
CA ALA A 201 11.40 -6.80 -15.98
C ALA A 201 12.49 -6.76 -17.07
N GLN A 202 12.50 -5.68 -17.85
CA GLN A 202 13.47 -5.48 -18.94
C GLN A 202 14.91 -5.29 -18.43
N ASN A 203 15.09 -4.81 -17.20
CA ASN A 203 16.41 -4.72 -16.57
C ASN A 203 16.99 -6.10 -16.22
N VAL A 204 16.12 -7.08 -15.94
CA VAL A 204 16.54 -8.47 -15.70
C VAL A 204 16.81 -9.19 -17.00
N ASP A 205 15.88 -9.10 -17.95
CA ASP A 205 16.01 -9.71 -19.28
C ASP A 205 15.22 -8.89 -20.32
N PRO A 206 15.89 -8.27 -21.31
CA PRO A 206 15.24 -7.45 -22.33
C PRO A 206 14.36 -8.25 -23.29
N GLU A 207 14.45 -9.58 -23.31
CA GLU A 207 13.60 -10.44 -24.15
C GLU A 207 12.22 -10.69 -23.55
N ILE A 208 12.00 -10.37 -22.27
CA ILE A 208 10.72 -10.62 -21.60
C ILE A 208 9.58 -9.87 -22.29
N LYS A 209 8.48 -10.59 -22.46
CA LYS A 209 7.24 -10.07 -23.00
C LYS A 209 6.18 -9.89 -21.92
N ILE A 210 5.34 -8.86 -22.08
CA ILE A 210 4.33 -8.48 -21.10
C ILE A 210 2.97 -8.35 -21.80
N ASP A 211 2.05 -9.27 -21.52
CA ASP A 211 0.65 -9.15 -21.94
C ASP A 211 -0.06 -8.19 -20.99
N THR A 212 -0.41 -7.01 -21.48
CA THR A 212 -1.06 -5.95 -20.70
C THR A 212 -2.53 -5.82 -21.11
N ARG A 213 -3.44 -5.92 -20.15
CA ARG A 213 -4.89 -5.72 -20.39
C ARG A 213 -5.52 -4.87 -19.29
N TYR A 214 -6.54 -4.11 -19.65
CA TYR A 214 -7.30 -3.25 -18.75
C TYR A 214 -8.75 -3.70 -18.69
N THR A 215 -9.26 -3.98 -17.49
CA THR A 215 -10.67 -4.34 -17.29
C THR A 215 -11.60 -3.16 -17.57
N ASN A 216 -11.08 -1.94 -17.41
CA ASN A 216 -11.84 -0.67 -17.45
C ASN A 216 -12.83 -0.50 -16.29
N ASP A 217 -12.61 -1.23 -15.19
CA ASP A 217 -13.33 -1.10 -13.93
C ASP A 217 -12.47 -1.69 -12.78
N TYR A 218 -12.96 -1.63 -11.52
CA TYR A 218 -12.25 -2.18 -10.35
C TYR A 218 -13.06 -3.24 -9.59
N VAL A 219 -14.19 -3.69 -10.13
CA VAL A 219 -15.20 -4.49 -9.42
C VAL A 219 -15.42 -5.86 -10.08
N ASP A 220 -15.41 -5.95 -11.40
CA ASP A 220 -15.77 -7.12 -12.18
C ASP A 220 -14.61 -8.13 -12.28
N THR A 221 -14.68 -9.19 -11.47
CA THR A 221 -13.69 -10.29 -11.50
C THR A 221 -13.81 -11.14 -12.76
N ALA A 222 -14.97 -11.19 -13.43
CA ALA A 222 -15.18 -12.06 -14.57
C ALA A 222 -14.32 -11.64 -15.78
N ILE A 223 -14.20 -10.33 -16.03
CA ILE A 223 -13.37 -9.79 -17.11
C ILE A 223 -11.89 -10.08 -16.84
N ALA A 224 -11.40 -9.81 -15.63
CA ALA A 224 -10.02 -10.11 -15.25
C ALA A 224 -9.70 -11.60 -15.34
N LYS A 225 -10.66 -12.47 -14.98
CA LYS A 225 -10.54 -13.92 -15.14
C LYS A 225 -10.43 -14.32 -16.61
N GLU A 226 -11.29 -13.80 -17.48
CA GLU A 226 -11.22 -14.05 -18.92
C GLU A 226 -9.85 -13.65 -19.49
N TYR A 227 -9.35 -12.48 -19.10
CA TYR A 227 -8.03 -12.01 -19.47
C TYR A 227 -6.92 -12.93 -18.98
N GLY A 228 -6.93 -13.32 -17.71
CA GLY A 228 -5.93 -14.24 -17.16
C GLY A 228 -5.95 -15.60 -17.87
N LEU A 229 -7.14 -16.15 -18.15
CA LEU A 229 -7.28 -17.42 -18.87
C LEU A 229 -6.68 -17.34 -20.28
N SER A 230 -6.90 -16.24 -21.00
CA SER A 230 -6.34 -15.99 -22.34
C SER A 230 -4.84 -15.70 -22.29
N MET A 231 -4.35 -14.91 -21.34
CA MET A 231 -2.90 -14.67 -21.13
C MET A 231 -2.15 -16.00 -20.98
N ILE A 232 -2.65 -16.91 -20.14
CA ILE A 232 -2.05 -18.23 -19.88
C ILE A 232 -2.18 -19.14 -21.12
N SER A 233 -3.37 -19.19 -21.73
CA SER A 233 -3.65 -20.17 -22.79
C SER A 233 -3.05 -19.78 -24.14
N ASP A 234 -3.15 -18.50 -24.50
CA ASP A 234 -2.83 -18.00 -25.84
C ASP A 234 -1.37 -17.52 -25.90
N ASN A 235 -0.95 -16.72 -24.90
CA ASN A 235 0.36 -16.09 -24.86
C ASN A 235 1.35 -16.77 -23.92
N LYS A 236 0.94 -17.87 -23.28
CA LYS A 236 1.79 -18.67 -22.39
C LYS A 236 2.35 -17.89 -21.20
N ALA A 237 1.61 -16.91 -20.70
CA ALA A 237 2.01 -16.22 -19.47
C ALA A 237 2.04 -17.18 -18.28
N ASP A 238 3.14 -17.19 -17.51
CA ASP A 238 3.29 -18.01 -16.30
C ASP A 238 3.23 -17.23 -14.99
N ILE A 239 3.17 -15.91 -15.06
CA ILE A 239 2.99 -15.03 -13.91
C ILE A 239 2.01 -13.93 -14.31
N ILE A 240 1.01 -13.64 -13.48
CA ILE A 240 0.08 -12.53 -13.72
C ILE A 240 0.02 -11.62 -12.49
N TRP A 241 0.24 -10.33 -12.69
CA TRP A 241 0.03 -9.30 -11.68
C TRP A 241 -1.35 -8.63 -11.83
N GLY A 242 -2.20 -8.73 -10.81
CA GLY A 242 -3.54 -8.13 -10.81
C GLY A 242 -3.58 -6.74 -10.16
N VAL A 243 -3.39 -5.68 -10.94
CA VAL A 243 -3.41 -4.28 -10.51
C VAL A 243 -4.78 -3.64 -10.79
N ALA A 244 -5.84 -4.23 -10.25
CA ALA A 244 -7.22 -3.87 -10.60
C ALA A 244 -8.21 -3.91 -9.41
N GLY A 245 -7.73 -3.67 -8.18
CA GLY A 245 -8.59 -3.76 -6.98
C GLY A 245 -9.32 -5.10 -6.90
N ASN A 246 -10.63 -5.09 -6.61
CA ASN A 246 -11.41 -6.33 -6.54
C ASN A 246 -11.42 -7.10 -7.87
N ALA A 247 -11.53 -6.40 -9.02
CA ALA A 247 -11.51 -7.06 -10.32
C ALA A 247 -10.24 -7.91 -10.51
N GLY A 248 -9.10 -7.44 -10.01
CA GLY A 248 -7.80 -8.14 -10.09
C GLY A 248 -7.82 -9.56 -9.48
N ASN A 249 -8.70 -9.82 -8.52
CA ASN A 249 -8.87 -11.13 -7.91
C ASN A 249 -9.30 -12.19 -8.94
N GLY A 250 -9.97 -11.80 -10.03
CA GLY A 250 -10.29 -12.69 -11.14
C GLY A 250 -9.07 -13.27 -11.86
N ALA A 251 -7.95 -12.54 -11.89
CA ALA A 251 -6.69 -13.08 -12.43
C ALA A 251 -6.12 -14.19 -11.53
N ALA A 252 -6.31 -14.09 -10.20
CA ALA A 252 -5.98 -15.17 -9.28
C ALA A 252 -6.86 -16.40 -9.51
N GLU A 253 -8.17 -16.21 -9.76
CA GLU A 253 -9.07 -17.30 -10.14
C GLU A 253 -8.65 -17.99 -11.45
N ALA A 254 -8.17 -17.23 -12.44
CA ALA A 254 -7.64 -17.78 -13.69
C ALA A 254 -6.37 -18.61 -13.47
N ALA A 255 -5.43 -18.09 -12.66
CA ALA A 255 -4.21 -18.79 -12.29
C ALA A 255 -4.52 -20.09 -11.54
N LEU A 256 -5.49 -20.07 -10.61
CA LEU A 256 -5.94 -21.24 -9.87
C LEU A 256 -6.58 -22.28 -10.81
N GLU A 257 -7.46 -21.84 -11.71
CA GLU A 257 -8.17 -22.73 -12.64
C GLU A 257 -7.21 -23.43 -13.60
N LYS A 258 -6.22 -22.70 -14.14
CA LYS A 258 -5.22 -23.27 -15.05
C LYS A 258 -4.17 -24.07 -14.30
N ASN A 259 -3.81 -23.63 -13.09
CA ASN A 259 -2.75 -24.20 -12.25
C ASN A 259 -1.41 -24.37 -12.97
N THR A 260 -1.12 -23.48 -13.93
CA THR A 260 0.13 -23.43 -14.71
C THR A 260 0.73 -22.03 -14.74
N ALA A 261 0.27 -21.14 -13.85
CA ALA A 261 0.80 -19.80 -13.67
C ALA A 261 0.66 -19.38 -12.20
N TRP A 262 1.50 -18.46 -11.77
CA TRP A 262 1.42 -17.80 -10.46
C TRP A 262 0.63 -16.49 -10.55
N PHE A 263 -0.07 -16.16 -9.48
CA PHE A 263 -0.65 -14.83 -9.29
C PHE A 263 0.26 -13.99 -8.40
N ILE A 264 0.41 -12.71 -8.73
CA ILE A 264 0.97 -11.69 -7.85
C ILE A 264 -0.16 -10.74 -7.47
N GLY A 265 -0.33 -10.51 -6.17
CA GLY A 265 -1.32 -9.57 -5.65
C GLY A 265 -0.85 -8.12 -5.59
N VAL A 266 -1.76 -7.22 -5.24
CA VAL A 266 -1.47 -5.79 -5.08
C VAL A 266 -2.13 -5.20 -3.83
N ASP A 267 -1.63 -4.05 -3.39
CA ASP A 267 -2.07 -3.20 -2.28
C ASP A 267 -1.93 -3.83 -0.88
N SER A 268 -2.50 -5.02 -0.69
CA SER A 268 -2.46 -5.82 0.53
C SER A 268 -1.71 -7.12 0.31
N ASP A 269 -1.33 -7.79 1.41
CA ASP A 269 -0.86 -9.17 1.36
C ASP A 269 -2.05 -10.10 1.04
N GLN A 270 -2.28 -10.34 -0.25
CA GLN A 270 -3.43 -11.09 -0.71
C GLN A 270 -3.32 -12.58 -0.41
N GLU A 271 -2.10 -13.10 -0.19
CA GLU A 271 -1.93 -14.46 0.32
C GLU A 271 -2.57 -14.61 1.72
N ALA A 272 -2.48 -13.58 2.56
CA ALA A 272 -3.06 -13.59 3.90
C ALA A 272 -4.58 -13.35 3.94
N THR A 273 -5.17 -12.75 2.91
CA THR A 273 -6.58 -12.33 2.91
C THR A 273 -7.49 -13.20 2.05
N PHE A 274 -6.93 -13.97 1.12
CA PHE A 274 -7.66 -14.88 0.25
C PHE A 274 -8.09 -16.19 0.94
N SER A 275 -8.97 -16.92 0.25
CA SER A 275 -9.29 -18.30 0.61
C SER A 275 -8.03 -19.18 0.48
N PRO A 276 -7.95 -20.33 1.17
CA PRO A 276 -6.77 -21.19 1.12
C PRO A 276 -6.32 -21.58 -0.30
N ASP A 277 -7.27 -21.84 -1.21
CA ASP A 277 -6.94 -22.23 -2.59
C ASP A 277 -6.35 -21.07 -3.39
N LEU A 278 -6.89 -19.86 -3.24
CA LEU A 278 -6.35 -18.67 -3.89
C LEU A 278 -5.02 -18.24 -3.25
N ALA A 279 -4.90 -18.34 -1.93
CA ALA A 279 -3.63 -18.11 -1.23
C ALA A 279 -2.53 -19.05 -1.74
N ALA A 280 -2.87 -20.32 -2.04
CA ALA A 280 -1.91 -21.29 -2.58
C ALA A 280 -1.41 -20.96 -3.99
N ILE A 281 -2.14 -20.14 -4.77
CA ILE A 281 -1.70 -19.67 -6.11
C ILE A 281 -1.12 -18.25 -6.10
N THR A 282 -1.24 -17.53 -4.99
CA THR A 282 -0.62 -16.20 -4.81
C THR A 282 0.84 -16.37 -4.40
N LEU A 283 1.76 -16.05 -5.31
CA LEU A 283 3.20 -16.14 -5.07
C LEU A 283 3.69 -15.10 -4.06
N THR A 284 3.19 -13.87 -4.19
CA THR A 284 3.53 -12.71 -3.35
C THR A 284 2.52 -11.59 -3.62
N SER A 285 2.67 -10.45 -2.94
CA SER A 285 1.95 -9.23 -3.25
C SER A 285 2.87 -8.01 -3.23
N GLY A 286 2.64 -7.12 -4.20
CA GLY A 286 3.17 -5.78 -4.16
C GLY A 286 2.32 -4.90 -3.25
N LEU A 287 2.89 -4.40 -2.16
CA LEU A 287 2.17 -3.65 -1.15
C LEU A 287 2.10 -2.16 -1.48
N LYS A 288 0.90 -1.60 -1.38
CA LYS A 288 0.64 -0.17 -1.28
C LYS A 288 -0.02 0.05 0.06
N ASN A 289 0.79 0.47 1.02
CA ASN A 289 0.49 0.41 2.44
C ASN A 289 -0.46 1.54 2.89
N VAL A 290 -1.67 1.63 2.33
CA VAL A 290 -2.64 2.68 2.64
C VAL A 290 -2.98 2.68 4.12
N GLY A 291 -3.25 1.51 4.71
CA GLY A 291 -3.51 1.40 6.14
C GLY A 291 -2.40 1.98 7.01
N ASN A 292 -1.13 1.63 6.72
CA ASN A 292 0.01 2.16 7.47
C ASN A 292 0.20 3.67 7.24
N SER A 293 -0.10 4.15 6.03
CA SER A 293 -0.05 5.57 5.70
C SER A 293 -1.06 6.37 6.52
N LEU A 294 -2.26 5.82 6.71
CA LEU A 294 -3.28 6.43 7.58
C LEU A 294 -2.85 6.37 9.06
N ILE A 295 -2.28 5.26 9.55
CA ILE A 295 -1.70 5.19 10.90
C ILE A 295 -0.64 6.28 11.09
N TRP A 296 0.27 6.43 10.11
CA TRP A 296 1.29 7.48 10.12
C TRP A 296 0.69 8.88 10.19
N VAL A 297 -0.40 9.17 9.48
CA VAL A 297 -1.09 10.47 9.59
C VAL A 297 -1.51 10.76 11.03
N PHE A 298 -2.05 9.78 11.74
CA PHE A 298 -2.41 9.96 13.16
C PHE A 298 -1.18 10.06 14.06
N ASP A 299 -0.09 9.36 13.77
CA ASP A 299 1.17 9.49 14.51
C ASP A 299 1.78 10.89 14.38
N GLU A 300 1.74 11.46 13.18
CA GLU A 300 2.15 12.85 12.94
C GLU A 300 1.23 13.82 13.67
N TRP A 301 -0.09 13.60 13.60
CA TRP A 301 -1.07 14.49 14.20
C TRP A 301 -0.99 14.51 15.74
N ASP A 302 -0.84 13.34 16.36
CA ASP A 302 -0.62 13.20 17.81
C ASP A 302 0.70 13.86 18.26
N ALA A 303 1.71 13.87 17.38
CA ALA A 303 2.97 14.55 17.62
C ALA A 303 2.95 16.05 17.29
N GLY A 304 1.78 16.61 16.94
CA GLY A 304 1.60 18.03 16.63
C GLY A 304 2.14 18.46 15.27
N ARG A 305 2.41 17.51 14.36
CA ARG A 305 2.83 17.76 12.99
C ARG A 305 1.64 17.62 12.05
N GLU A 306 1.11 18.75 11.59
CA GLU A 306 0.00 18.79 10.68
C GLU A 306 0.47 18.95 9.23
N HIS A 307 -0.14 18.18 8.32
CA HIS A 307 0.18 18.18 6.89
C HIS A 307 -0.97 18.73 6.03
N TRP A 308 -1.90 19.48 6.62
CA TRP A 308 -3.06 20.03 5.92
C TRP A 308 -2.66 21.00 4.81
N GLY A 309 -3.30 20.89 3.64
CA GLY A 309 -2.99 21.68 2.47
C GLY A 309 -1.68 21.28 1.78
N THR A 310 -1.17 20.08 2.06
CA THR A 310 0.08 19.58 1.48
C THR A 310 -0.12 18.22 0.82
N GLU A 311 0.86 17.85 -0.02
CA GLU A 311 1.02 16.50 -0.54
C GLU A 311 2.14 15.79 0.22
N VAL A 312 1.88 14.53 0.59
CA VAL A 312 2.88 13.61 1.11
C VAL A 312 2.96 12.41 0.16
N THR A 313 4.12 12.25 -0.47
CA THR A 313 4.42 11.12 -1.35
C THR A 313 5.17 10.03 -0.59
N LEU A 314 4.67 8.80 -0.65
CA LEU A 314 5.18 7.67 0.12
C LEU A 314 5.74 6.59 -0.83
N GLY A 315 7.05 6.36 -0.78
CA GLY A 315 7.76 5.32 -1.52
C GLY A 315 8.29 4.20 -0.62
N LEU A 316 9.29 3.47 -1.11
CA LEU A 316 9.96 2.42 -0.32
C LEU A 316 10.61 2.99 0.94
N LYS A 317 11.20 4.18 0.83
CA LYS A 317 11.90 4.85 1.94
C LYS A 317 10.95 5.19 3.09
N GLU A 318 9.73 5.59 2.76
CA GLU A 318 8.68 5.91 3.71
C GLU A 318 7.86 4.67 4.11
N ASN A 319 8.19 3.48 3.60
CA ASN A 319 7.43 2.25 3.75
C ASN A 319 5.97 2.39 3.22
N GLY A 320 5.73 3.31 2.30
CA GLY A 320 4.44 3.51 1.63
C GLY A 320 4.15 2.44 0.58
N VAL A 321 5.21 1.87 0.01
CA VAL A 321 5.13 0.71 -0.88
C VAL A 321 6.15 -0.35 -0.49
N GLY A 322 5.96 -1.59 -0.93
CA GLY A 322 6.88 -2.70 -0.64
C GLY A 322 6.48 -4.02 -1.31
N VAL A 323 7.10 -5.12 -0.89
CA VAL A 323 6.78 -6.47 -1.39
C VAL A 323 6.75 -7.45 -0.23
N VAL A 324 5.84 -8.41 -0.28
CA VAL A 324 5.77 -9.51 0.70
C VAL A 324 6.87 -10.52 0.39
N THR A 325 7.78 -10.76 1.34
CA THR A 325 8.97 -11.62 1.15
C THR A 325 8.98 -12.88 2.01
N ASP A 326 7.86 -13.21 2.65
CA ASP A 326 7.67 -14.44 3.42
C ASP A 326 6.77 -15.45 2.67
N LYS A 327 6.35 -16.52 3.36
CA LYS A 327 5.38 -17.52 2.87
C LYS A 327 5.70 -18.09 1.48
N ASN A 328 4.80 -17.96 0.48
CA ASN A 328 5.00 -18.55 -0.85
C ASN A 328 6.21 -17.94 -1.56
N PHE A 329 6.50 -16.66 -1.37
CA PHE A 329 7.72 -16.07 -1.92
C PHE A 329 8.96 -16.77 -1.38
N ASP A 330 9.07 -16.92 -0.05
CA ASP A 330 10.23 -17.56 0.57
C ASP A 330 10.33 -19.04 0.18
N LYS A 331 9.19 -19.71 -0.01
CA LYS A 331 9.13 -21.13 -0.38
C LYS A 331 9.52 -21.40 -1.82
N TYR A 332 9.06 -20.60 -2.78
CA TYR A 332 9.16 -20.93 -4.21
C TYR A 332 10.19 -20.10 -4.97
N ALA A 333 10.51 -18.87 -4.54
CA ALA A 333 11.55 -18.09 -5.19
C ALA A 333 12.93 -18.71 -4.93
N SER A 334 13.72 -18.89 -5.98
CA SER A 334 15.11 -19.31 -5.83
C SER A 334 15.94 -18.23 -5.13
N GLN A 335 17.08 -18.61 -4.52
CA GLN A 335 17.94 -17.63 -3.85
C GLN A 335 18.39 -16.53 -4.82
N ALA A 336 18.66 -16.87 -6.09
CA ALA A 336 19.01 -15.91 -7.11
C ALA A 336 17.89 -14.89 -7.36
N THR A 337 16.63 -15.32 -7.37
CA THR A 337 15.48 -14.40 -7.45
C THR A 337 15.39 -13.50 -6.21
N LYS A 338 15.53 -14.06 -5.00
CA LYS A 338 15.51 -13.28 -3.75
C LYS A 338 16.61 -12.21 -3.73
N ASP A 339 17.81 -12.57 -4.18
CA ASP A 339 18.94 -11.66 -4.24
C ASP A 339 18.67 -10.52 -5.24
N LYS A 340 18.15 -10.81 -6.44
CA LYS A 340 17.78 -9.77 -7.42
C LYS A 340 16.71 -8.81 -6.90
N VAL A 341 15.70 -9.32 -6.19
CA VAL A 341 14.66 -8.49 -5.56
C VAL A 341 15.28 -7.58 -4.49
N ASN A 342 16.13 -8.12 -3.63
CA ASN A 342 16.83 -7.35 -2.60
C ASN A 342 17.77 -6.29 -3.22
N GLU A 343 18.50 -6.63 -4.27
CA GLU A 343 19.35 -5.70 -5.01
C GLU A 343 18.54 -4.55 -5.61
N ALA A 344 17.38 -4.84 -6.23
CA ALA A 344 16.49 -3.81 -6.75
C ALA A 344 15.97 -2.87 -5.65
N ILE A 345 15.53 -3.42 -4.52
CA ILE A 345 15.10 -2.62 -3.36
C ILE A 345 16.23 -1.71 -2.88
N GLN A 346 17.42 -2.27 -2.65
CA GLN A 346 18.57 -1.48 -2.17
C GLN A 346 19.03 -0.44 -3.20
N ALA A 347 18.97 -0.76 -4.50
CA ALA A 347 19.34 0.18 -5.54
C ALA A 347 18.39 1.39 -5.60
N ILE A 348 17.09 1.20 -5.36
CA ILE A 348 16.12 2.30 -5.25
C ILE A 348 16.38 3.10 -3.96
N LEU A 349 16.54 2.43 -2.82
CA LEU A 349 16.79 3.10 -1.53
C LEU A 349 18.09 3.93 -1.52
N ASP A 350 19.14 3.43 -2.19
CA ASP A 350 20.42 4.11 -2.38
C ASP A 350 20.36 5.21 -3.45
N GLY A 351 19.27 5.34 -4.20
CA GLY A 351 19.13 6.26 -5.33
C GLY A 351 19.99 5.91 -6.56
N LYS A 352 20.50 4.67 -6.64
CA LYS A 352 21.23 4.15 -7.81
C LYS A 352 20.27 3.87 -8.99
N VAL A 353 19.04 3.49 -8.66
CA VAL A 353 17.94 3.35 -9.62
C VAL A 353 16.90 4.40 -9.29
N GLU A 354 16.70 5.33 -10.21
CA GLU A 354 15.55 6.23 -10.21
C GLU A 354 14.54 5.68 -11.20
N VAL A 355 13.44 5.12 -10.70
CA VAL A 355 12.41 4.54 -11.55
C VAL A 355 11.61 5.67 -12.19
N PRO A 356 11.48 5.73 -13.53
CA PRO A 356 10.67 6.75 -14.15
C PRO A 356 9.20 6.63 -13.74
N THR A 357 8.48 7.74 -13.76
CA THR A 357 7.06 7.80 -13.43
C THR A 357 6.21 8.08 -14.66
N ALA A 358 5.00 7.54 -14.69
CA ALA A 358 3.96 7.87 -15.67
C ALA A 358 3.02 8.98 -15.19
N LEU A 359 3.22 9.51 -13.98
CA LEU A 359 2.41 10.60 -13.43
C LEU A 359 2.79 11.96 -14.05
N GLY A 360 1.80 12.84 -14.25
CA GLY A 360 2.03 14.16 -14.87
C GLY A 360 2.41 14.08 -16.35
N ASN A 361 3.35 14.92 -16.79
CA ASN A 361 3.70 15.08 -18.22
C ASN A 361 4.75 14.06 -18.74
N THR A 362 5.15 13.09 -17.93
CA THR A 362 6.21 12.11 -18.25
C THR A 362 5.68 10.83 -18.93
N SER A 363 4.36 10.73 -19.15
CA SER A 363 3.69 9.55 -19.70
C SER A 363 3.98 9.23 -21.18
N LYS A 364 4.63 10.14 -21.92
CA LYS A 364 4.77 10.03 -23.39
C LYS A 364 5.55 8.81 -23.88
N ASP A 365 6.38 8.21 -23.03
CA ASP A 365 7.19 7.05 -23.41
C ASP A 365 6.52 5.71 -23.10
N LEU A 366 5.43 5.68 -22.32
CA LEU A 366 4.84 4.43 -21.84
C LEU A 366 4.12 3.63 -22.94
N GLU A 367 3.37 4.29 -23.83
CA GLU A 367 2.71 3.59 -24.95
C GLU A 367 3.74 2.90 -25.86
N THR A 368 4.82 3.61 -26.17
CA THR A 368 5.94 3.06 -26.95
C THR A 368 6.61 1.90 -26.20
N LEU A 369 6.79 2.03 -24.88
CA LEU A 369 7.37 0.99 -24.04
C LEU A 369 6.50 -0.27 -24.01
N ARG A 370 5.17 -0.11 -23.86
CA ARG A 370 4.19 -1.21 -23.90
C ARG A 370 4.22 -1.96 -25.22
N GLU A 371 4.15 -1.24 -26.34
CA GLU A 371 4.15 -1.84 -27.67
C GLU A 371 5.45 -2.63 -27.94
N LYS A 372 6.59 -2.14 -27.43
CA LYS A 372 7.88 -2.83 -27.58
C LYS A 372 7.92 -4.19 -26.87
N VAL A 373 7.29 -4.30 -25.70
CA VAL A 373 7.34 -5.51 -24.86
C VAL A 373 6.13 -6.43 -25.04
N ARG A 374 5.21 -6.12 -25.94
CA ARG A 374 4.06 -6.98 -26.22
C ARG A 374 4.51 -8.36 -26.76
N PRO A 375 3.88 -9.47 -26.33
CA PRO A 375 4.14 -10.83 -26.85
C PRO A 375 3.76 -11.00 -28.31
#